data_AF-A0A945R3A6-F1
#
_entry.id   AF-A0A945R3A6-F1
#
_cell.length_a   1.000
_cell.length_b   1.000
_cell.length_c   1.000
_cell.angle_alpha   90.00
_cell.angle_beta   90.00
_cell.angle_gamma   90.00
#
_symmetry.space_group_name_H-M   'P 1'
#
loop_
_entity.id
_entity.type
_entity.pdbx_description
1 polymer ?
#
loop_
_entity_poly.entity_id
_entity_poly.type
_entity_poly.pdbx_seq_one_letter_code
_entity_poly.pdbx_strand_id
1 'polypeptide(L)' 'MAHYLVQASYSSGSWATQIKNPQNRIEQVGKMFASKGVKFLSGYYSFGEFDLCLILEGP' A
#
# COMPACT_ATOMS: atom_id res chain seq x y z
N MET A 1 -8.40 5.39 16.59
CA MET A 1 -8.83 4.20 15.81
C MET A 1 -7.74 3.13 15.88
N ALA A 2 -8.05 1.89 15.51
CA ALA A 2 -7.06 0.82 15.53
C ALA A 2 -5.99 1.04 14.47
N HIS A 3 -4.75 0.65 14.78
CA HIS A 3 -3.62 0.71 13.86
C HIS A 3 -3.31 -0.68 13.35
N TYR A 4 -3.05 -0.78 12.05
CA TYR A 4 -2.81 -2.05 11.38
C TYR A 4 -1.49 -1.99 10.62
N LEU A 5 -0.67 -3.03 10.81
CA LEU A 5 0.45 -3.33 9.92
C LEU A 5 -0.09 -4.18 8.77
N VAL A 6 0.09 -3.70 7.53
CA VAL A 6 -0.23 -4.45 6.32
C VAL A 6 1.04 -4.72 5.56
N GLN A 7 1.29 -5.99 5.26
CA GLN A 7 2.38 -6.43 4.40
C GLN A 7 1.80 -7.08 3.15
N ALA A 8 2.38 -6.77 1.99
CA ALA A 8 1.89 -7.26 0.72
C ALA A 8 3.04 -7.43 -0.27
N SER A 9 2.85 -8.35 -1.22
CA SER A 9 3.75 -8.55 -2.36
C SER A 9 2.96 -8.47 -3.65
N TYR A 10 3.63 -7.99 -4.69
CA TYR A 10 3.10 -7.96 -6.05
C TYR A 10 3.53 -9.21 -6.80
N SER A 11 2.68 -9.65 -7.74
CA SER A 11 3.15 -10.56 -8.78
C SER A 11 4.21 -9.86 -9.64
N SER A 12 5.06 -10.64 -10.31
CA SER A 12 6.06 -10.11 -11.25
C SER A 12 5.44 -9.21 -12.34
N GLY A 13 4.27 -9.60 -12.88
CA GLY A 13 3.54 -8.79 -13.86
C GLY A 13 2.99 -7.48 -13.30
N SER A 14 2.53 -7.49 -12.05
CA SER A 14 2.07 -6.28 -11.35
C SER A 14 3.23 -5.31 -11.12
N TRP A 15 4.42 -5.83 -10.78
CA TRP A 15 5.64 -5.02 -10.69
C TRP A 15 6.04 -4.41 -12.03
N ALA A 16 6.11 -5.22 -13.09
CA ALA A 16 6.45 -4.73 -14.42
C ALA A 16 5.49 -3.63 -14.90
N THR A 17 4.20 -3.76 -14.61
CA THR A 17 3.19 -2.75 -14.95
C THR A 17 3.44 -1.43 -14.19
N GLN A 18 3.76 -1.50 -12.90
CA GLN A 18 4.04 -0.32 -12.09
C GLN A 18 5.33 0.40 -12.52
N ILE A 19 6.36 -0.36 -12.90
CA ILE A 19 7.61 0.22 -13.44
C ILE A 19 7.35 0.92 -14.77
N LYS A 20 6.51 0.33 -15.64
CA LYS A 20 6.19 0.91 -16.96
C LYS A 20 5.41 2.23 -16.86
N ASN A 21 4.58 2.41 -15.84
CA ASN A 21 3.83 3.64 -15.60
C ASN A 21 3.82 3.98 -14.09
N PRO A 22 4.89 4.62 -13.60
CA PRO A 22 5.06 4.90 -12.18
C PRO A 22 3.97 5.84 -11.66
N GLN A 23 3.38 5.49 -10.52
CA GLN A 23 2.37 6.29 -9.85
C GLN A 23 2.58 6.20 -8.34
N ASN A 24 2.11 7.21 -7.61
CA ASN A 24 2.00 7.12 -6.16
C ASN A 24 0.87 6.15 -5.78
N ARG A 25 1.20 4.87 -5.61
CA ARG A 25 0.22 3.81 -5.31
C ARG A 25 -0.43 4.00 -3.95
N ILE A 26 0.30 4.49 -2.95
CA ILE A 26 -0.25 4.74 -1.60
C ILE A 26 -1.36 5.77 -1.70
N GLU A 27 -1.15 6.85 -2.47
CA GLU A 27 -2.18 7.87 -2.67
C GLU A 27 -3.40 7.32 -3.44
N GLN A 28 -3.17 6.59 -4.53
CA GLN A 28 -4.28 6.04 -5.33
C GLN A 28 -5.12 5.03 -4.55
N VAL A 29 -4.47 4.08 -3.88
CA VAL A 29 -5.16 3.06 -3.09
C VAL A 29 -5.81 3.71 -1.86
N GLY A 30 -5.13 4.65 -1.19
CA GLY A 30 -5.69 5.39 -0.07
C GLY A 30 -7.00 6.11 -0.43
N LYS A 31 -7.08 6.75 -1.61
CA LYS A 31 -8.32 7.37 -2.11
C LYS A 31 -9.47 6.37 -2.24
N MET A 32 -9.19 5.13 -2.65
CA MET A 32 -10.22 4.09 -2.78
C MET A 32 -10.82 3.67 -1.43
N PHE A 33 -10.03 3.75 -0.35
CA PHE A 33 -10.42 3.31 0.99
C PHE A 33 -10.86 4.43 1.93
N ALA A 34 -10.66 5.71 1.55
CA ALA A 34 -11.03 6.86 2.37
C ALA A 34 -12.52 6.87 2.75
N SER A 35 -13.42 6.47 1.84
CA SER A 35 -14.87 6.39 2.12
C SER A 35 -15.25 5.33 3.16
N LYS A 36 -14.33 4.41 3.48
CA LYS A 36 -14.51 3.37 4.51
C LYS A 36 -13.88 3.74 5.85
N GLY A 37 -13.43 4.99 6.03
CA GLY A 37 -12.78 5.45 7.25
C GLY A 37 -11.34 4.94 7.42
N VAL A 38 -10.74 4.36 6.38
CA VAL A 38 -9.36 3.89 6.41
C VAL A 38 -8.43 4.98 5.91
N LYS A 39 -7.34 5.22 6.66
CA LYS A 39 -6.31 6.19 6.34
C LYS A 39 -4.94 5.50 6.29
N PHE A 40 -4.21 5.73 5.22
CA PHE A 40 -2.82 5.29 5.09
C PHE A 40 -1.94 6.31 5.82
N LEU A 41 -1.24 5.88 6.86
CA LEU A 41 -0.36 6.74 7.66
C LEU A 41 1.04 6.80 7.07
N SER A 42 1.57 5.64 6.68
CA SER A 42 2.87 5.52 6.02
C SER A 42 2.94 4.24 5.19
N GLY A 43 3.87 4.21 4.24
CA GLY A 43 4.12 3.03 3.43
C GLY A 43 5.52 3.05 2.85
N TYR A 44 6.17 1.89 2.87
CA TYR A 44 7.54 1.70 2.44
C TYR A 44 7.65 0.43 1.60
N TYR A 45 8.58 0.44 0.65
CA TYR A 45 9.09 -0.80 0.10
C TYR A 45 10.00 -1.47 1.13
N SER A 46 9.86 -2.77 1.28
CA SER A 46 10.70 -3.58 2.16
C SER A 46 11.60 -4.49 1.35
N PHE A 47 12.82 -4.68 1.83
CA PHE A 47 13.74 -5.69 1.33
C PHE A 47 13.64 -6.90 2.26
N GLY A 48 12.71 -7.81 1.97
CA GLY A 48 12.39 -8.95 2.80
C GLY A 48 11.41 -9.90 2.10
N GLU A 49 10.65 -10.68 2.88
CA GLU A 49 9.64 -11.60 2.35
C GLU A 49 8.50 -10.88 1.59
N PHE A 50 8.17 -9.66 2.03
CA PHE A 50 7.15 -8.82 1.41
C PHE A 50 7.75 -7.62 0.70
N ASP A 51 7.11 -7.21 -0.40
CA ASP A 51 7.54 -6.03 -1.16
C ASP A 51 7.17 -4.72 -0.44
N LEU A 52 6.09 -4.72 0.32
CA LEU A 52 5.50 -3.54 0.95
C LEU A 52 5.30 -3.74 2.45
N CYS A 53 5.49 -2.66 3.20
CA CYS A 53 5.11 -2.50 4.60
C CYS A 53 4.33 -1.18 4.75
N LEU A 54 3.08 -1.27 5.22
CA LEU A 54 2.16 -0.15 5.33
C LEU A 54 1.63 -0.05 6.76
N ILE A 55 1.50 1.17 7.27
CA ILE A 55 0.80 1.45 8.52
C ILE A 55 -0.51 2.17 8.18
N LEU A 56 -1.62 1.58 8.60
CA LEU A 56 -2.96 2.09 8.35
C LEU A 56 -3.67 2.39 9.67
N GLU A 57 -4.59 3.35 9.65
CA GLU A 57 -5.57 3.61 10.69
C GLU A 57 -6.96 3.31 10.13
N GLY A 58 -7.83 2.65 10.90
CA GLY A 58 -9.21 2.38 10.48
C GLY A 58 -10.15 2.05 11.65
N PRO A 59 -11.47 2.15 11.44
CA PRO A 59 -12.48 1.82 12.45
C PRO A 59 -12.35 0.39 12.97
#